data_AF-A0A9P5UAC1-F1
#
_entry.id   AF-A0A9P5UAC1-F1
#
_cell.length_a   1.000
_cell.length_b   1.000
_cell.length_c   1.000
_cell.angle_alpha   90.00
_cell.angle_beta   90.00
_cell.angle_gamma   90.00
#
_symmetry.space_group_name_H-M   'P 1'
#
loop_
_entity.id
_entity.type
_entity.pdbx_description
1 polymer ?
#
loop_
_entity_poly.entity_id
_entity_poly.type
_entity_poly.pdbx_seq_one_letter_code
_entity_poly.pdbx_strand_id
1 'polypeptide(L)'
;MSFKPNTALLSRLKSIYPTTNDNPWYIVSAVAFSASNEPQAVPEVFRHALAETGSGEEHNPEKLRIARRLREALFKSGLTCGYPKAINSLAALHEATPPELQDTKTMRDVHTSMEDHDRNGRAFFRETYGDTADDVQKLLDTIYPDMGFFSNTIGYGLTYSFSSILSPLETSYVLVASLIANDTPRQINWHLDGARRNGATLEQVRAVRQMAIEAAAACGIKWRDGVPEVVDKDT
;
A
#
# COMPACT_ATOMS: atom_id res chain seq x y z
N MET A 1 -13.02 -14.77 -18.38
CA MET A 1 -13.73 -14.68 -17.09
C MET A 1 -13.07 -13.58 -16.28
N SER A 2 -13.83 -12.74 -15.60
CA SER A 2 -13.28 -11.73 -14.68
C SER A 2 -12.58 -12.45 -13.52
N PHE A 3 -11.37 -12.02 -13.17
CA PHE A 3 -10.58 -12.63 -12.10
C PHE A 3 -11.34 -12.54 -10.77
N LYS A 4 -11.36 -13.65 -10.01
CA LYS A 4 -11.94 -13.68 -8.67
C LYS A 4 -11.03 -14.51 -7.76
N PRO A 5 -10.40 -13.92 -6.73
CA PRO A 5 -9.58 -14.69 -5.82
C PRO A 5 -10.46 -15.66 -5.03
N ASN A 6 -10.05 -16.92 -4.95
CA ASN A 6 -10.74 -17.90 -4.11
C ASN A 6 -10.19 -17.87 -2.68
N THR A 7 -10.91 -18.48 -1.75
CA THR A 7 -10.50 -18.58 -0.33
C THR A 7 -9.10 -19.17 -0.17
N ALA A 8 -8.74 -20.17 -0.98
CA ALA A 8 -7.43 -20.80 -0.91
C ALA A 8 -6.29 -19.81 -1.22
N LEU A 9 -6.46 -18.96 -2.24
CA LEU A 9 -5.49 -17.90 -2.55
C LEU A 9 -5.41 -16.88 -1.42
N LEU A 10 -6.53 -16.41 -0.88
CA LEU A 10 -6.52 -15.42 0.20
C LEU A 10 -5.86 -15.97 1.48
N SER A 11 -6.18 -17.22 1.85
CA SER A 11 -5.53 -17.91 2.98
C SER A 11 -4.05 -18.17 2.72
N ARG A 12 -3.67 -18.47 1.47
CA ARG A 12 -2.26 -18.59 1.06
C ARG A 12 -1.53 -17.26 1.25
N LEU A 13 -2.06 -16.16 0.71
CA LEU A 13 -1.46 -14.83 0.84
C LEU A 13 -1.27 -14.46 2.31
N LYS A 14 -2.28 -14.68 3.15
CA LYS A 14 -2.18 -14.49 4.60
C LYS A 14 -1.05 -15.31 5.24
N SER A 15 -0.91 -16.58 4.87
CA SER A 15 0.08 -17.50 5.46
C SER A 15 1.54 -17.16 5.13
N ILE A 16 1.79 -16.33 4.12
CA ILE A 16 3.14 -15.93 3.72
C ILE A 16 3.75 -14.98 4.75
N TYR A 17 2.93 -14.14 5.39
CA TYR A 17 3.43 -13.22 6.41
C TYR A 17 3.66 -13.94 7.75
N PRO A 18 4.77 -13.64 8.47
CA PRO A 18 5.04 -14.27 9.75
C PRO A 18 3.87 -14.13 10.72
N THR A 19 3.67 -15.13 11.58
CA THR A 19 2.59 -15.12 12.56
C THR A 19 2.81 -13.99 13.58
N THR A 20 2.05 -12.91 13.43
CA THR A 20 2.02 -11.76 14.34
C THR A 20 0.58 -11.36 14.64
N ASN A 21 0.40 -10.55 15.68
CA ASN A 21 -0.93 -10.02 16.05
C ASN A 21 -1.49 -9.00 15.03
N ASP A 22 -0.65 -8.43 14.16
CA ASP A 22 -1.06 -7.41 13.17
C ASP A 22 -0.53 -7.80 11.78
N ASN A 23 -1.19 -8.79 11.18
CA ASN A 23 -0.86 -9.29 9.85
C ASN A 23 -1.49 -8.39 8.77
N PRO A 24 -0.70 -7.68 7.93
CA PRO A 24 -1.21 -6.72 6.94
C PRO A 24 -1.60 -7.36 5.60
N TRP A 25 -1.79 -8.69 5.54
CA TRP A 25 -2.01 -9.42 4.28
C TRP A 25 -3.11 -8.81 3.40
N TYR A 26 -4.20 -8.33 4.00
CA TYR A 26 -5.34 -7.78 3.27
C TYR A 26 -5.00 -6.42 2.64
N ILE A 27 -4.11 -5.63 3.24
CA ILE A 27 -3.59 -4.38 2.67
C ILE A 27 -2.77 -4.71 1.41
N VAL A 28 -1.79 -5.61 1.55
CA VAL A 28 -0.88 -5.98 0.46
C VAL A 28 -1.65 -6.61 -0.70
N SER A 29 -2.56 -7.54 -0.40
CA SER A 29 -3.36 -8.25 -1.41
C SER A 29 -4.30 -7.31 -2.16
N ALA A 30 -5.05 -6.45 -1.45
CA ALA A 30 -5.98 -5.52 -2.08
C ALA A 30 -5.27 -4.50 -2.98
N VAL A 31 -4.10 -4.00 -2.55
CA VAL A 31 -3.29 -3.08 -3.36
C VAL A 31 -2.73 -3.79 -4.58
N ALA A 32 -2.22 -5.02 -4.46
CA ALA A 32 -1.72 -5.78 -5.60
C ALA A 32 -2.83 -6.06 -6.63
N PHE A 33 -4.04 -6.44 -6.18
CA PHE A 33 -5.19 -6.63 -7.09
C PHE A 33 -5.65 -5.32 -7.75
N SER A 34 -5.73 -4.23 -6.99
CA SER A 34 -6.02 -2.89 -7.51
C SER A 34 -5.02 -2.48 -8.59
N ALA A 35 -3.72 -2.59 -8.30
CA ALA A 35 -2.66 -2.24 -9.23
C ALA A 35 -2.61 -3.16 -10.47
N SER A 36 -3.03 -4.41 -10.33
CA SER A 36 -3.21 -5.37 -11.43
C SER A 36 -4.48 -5.13 -12.25
N ASN A 37 -5.24 -4.06 -11.96
CA ASN A 37 -6.48 -3.69 -12.62
C ASN A 37 -7.61 -4.72 -12.43
N GLU A 38 -7.69 -5.34 -11.25
CA GLU A 38 -8.74 -6.28 -10.86
C GLU A 38 -9.56 -5.75 -9.66
N PRO A 39 -10.30 -4.63 -9.81
CA PRO A 39 -11.01 -3.99 -8.71
C PRO A 39 -12.08 -4.88 -8.06
N GLN A 40 -12.68 -5.80 -8.80
CA GLN A 40 -13.67 -6.76 -8.30
C GLN A 40 -13.11 -7.77 -7.28
N ALA A 41 -11.78 -7.92 -7.20
CA ALA A 41 -11.14 -8.77 -6.20
C ALA A 41 -11.07 -8.11 -4.81
N VAL A 42 -11.12 -6.77 -4.74
CA VAL A 42 -11.02 -6.00 -3.49
C VAL A 42 -12.16 -6.32 -2.50
N PRO A 43 -13.44 -6.40 -2.93
CA PRO A 43 -14.53 -6.86 -2.07
C PRO A 43 -14.32 -8.25 -1.48
N GLU A 44 -13.68 -9.17 -2.20
CA GLU A 44 -13.44 -10.53 -1.71
C GLU A 44 -12.36 -10.54 -0.62
N VAL A 45 -11.30 -9.73 -0.75
CA VAL A 45 -10.31 -9.50 0.31
C VAL A 45 -10.99 -8.92 1.56
N PHE A 46 -11.84 -7.91 1.37
CA PHE A 46 -12.56 -7.26 2.47
C PHE A 46 -13.46 -8.25 3.22
N ARG A 47 -14.32 -8.99 2.52
CA ARG A 47 -15.21 -9.99 3.14
C ARG A 47 -14.43 -11.08 3.87
N HIS A 48 -13.32 -11.56 3.30
CA HIS A 48 -12.47 -12.55 3.94
C HIS A 48 -11.85 -12.01 5.23
N ALA A 49 -11.32 -10.79 5.21
CA ALA A 49 -10.77 -10.15 6.42
C ALA A 49 -11.85 -9.91 7.49
N LEU A 50 -13.06 -9.49 7.12
CA LEU A 50 -14.16 -9.31 8.06
C LEU A 50 -14.62 -10.62 8.71
N ALA A 51 -14.69 -11.72 7.95
CA ALA A 51 -15.12 -13.02 8.46
C ALA A 51 -14.23 -13.53 9.61
N GLU A 52 -12.96 -13.11 9.63
CA GLU A 52 -11.99 -13.48 10.68
C GLU A 52 -12.15 -12.67 11.97
N THR A 53 -12.88 -11.56 11.95
CA THR A 53 -13.16 -10.74 13.16
C THR A 53 -14.23 -11.35 14.08
N GLY A 54 -14.82 -12.49 13.70
CA GLY A 54 -15.88 -13.17 14.42
C GLY A 54 -17.27 -12.56 14.23
N SER A 55 -18.30 -13.25 14.73
CA SER A 55 -19.72 -12.86 14.61
C SER A 55 -20.17 -11.79 15.63
N GLY A 56 -19.23 -11.02 16.20
CA GLY A 56 -19.53 -9.97 17.17
C GLY A 56 -20.29 -8.79 16.56
N GLU A 57 -21.02 -8.08 17.43
CA GLU A 57 -21.97 -6.97 17.27
C GLU A 57 -21.84 -6.10 16.00
N GLU A 58 -22.96 -5.50 15.57
CA GLU A 58 -23.04 -4.53 14.47
C GLU A 58 -22.00 -3.40 14.59
N HIS A 59 -21.58 -3.05 15.82
CA HIS A 59 -20.56 -2.04 16.10
C HIS A 59 -19.22 -2.66 16.55
N ASN A 60 -18.57 -3.43 15.68
CA ASN A 60 -17.22 -3.96 15.95
C ASN A 60 -16.13 -2.95 15.47
N PRO A 61 -15.35 -2.32 16.38
CA PRO A 61 -14.30 -1.36 16.01
C PRO A 61 -13.24 -1.93 15.07
N GLU A 62 -12.99 -3.24 15.11
CA GLU A 62 -12.02 -3.89 14.23
C GLU A 62 -12.53 -3.95 12.78
N LYS A 63 -13.84 -4.14 12.57
CA LYS A 63 -14.43 -4.11 11.20
C LYS A 63 -14.26 -2.72 10.58
N LEU A 64 -14.48 -1.66 11.37
CA LEU A 64 -14.27 -0.28 10.94
C LEU A 64 -12.78 -0.01 10.67
N ARG A 65 -11.88 -0.51 11.53
CA ARG A 65 -10.43 -0.43 11.33
C ARG A 65 -10.00 -1.07 10.02
N ILE A 66 -10.46 -2.30 9.71
CA ILE A 66 -10.17 -2.98 8.43
C ILE A 66 -10.68 -2.16 7.24
N ALA A 67 -11.93 -1.68 7.30
CA ALA A 67 -12.53 -0.89 6.22
C ALA A 67 -11.74 0.41 5.94
N ARG A 68 -11.31 1.11 7.00
CA ARG A 68 -10.48 2.32 6.89
C ARG A 68 -9.07 2.00 6.36
N ARG A 69 -8.42 0.96 6.85
CA ARG A 69 -7.08 0.53 6.40
C ARG A 69 -7.07 0.16 4.93
N LEU A 70 -8.08 -0.57 4.43
CA LEU A 70 -8.22 -0.88 3.00
C LEU A 70 -8.44 0.38 2.15
N ARG A 71 -9.36 1.26 2.55
CA ARG A 71 -9.60 2.52 1.82
C ARG A 71 -8.35 3.39 1.75
N GLU A 72 -7.65 3.53 2.86
CA GLU A 72 -6.41 4.32 2.90
C GLU A 72 -5.29 3.68 2.07
N ALA A 73 -5.15 2.35 2.10
CA ALA A 73 -4.17 1.65 1.28
C ALA A 73 -4.41 1.83 -0.21
N LEU A 74 -5.66 1.67 -0.66
CA LEU A 74 -6.05 1.86 -2.06
C LEU A 74 -5.83 3.32 -2.48
N PHE A 75 -6.21 4.29 -1.64
CA PHE A 75 -5.98 5.71 -1.90
C PHE A 75 -4.49 6.04 -2.05
N LYS A 76 -3.64 5.63 -1.08
CA LYS A 76 -2.19 5.86 -1.14
C LYS A 76 -1.56 5.18 -2.36
N SER A 77 -2.05 4.01 -2.77
CA SER A 77 -1.52 3.32 -3.97
C SER A 77 -1.78 4.07 -5.28
N GLY A 78 -2.78 4.94 -5.36
CA GLY A 78 -3.20 5.59 -6.61
C GLY A 78 -2.11 6.42 -7.30
N LEU A 79 -1.18 6.98 -6.54
CA LEU A 79 -0.02 7.70 -7.11
C LEU A 79 0.97 6.78 -7.83
N THR A 80 1.04 5.49 -7.47
CA THR A 80 1.98 4.54 -8.06
C THR A 80 1.32 3.57 -9.04
N CYS A 81 0.05 3.22 -8.85
CA CYS A 81 -0.67 2.32 -9.77
C CYS A 81 -1.58 3.00 -10.80
N GLY A 82 -1.81 4.30 -10.63
CA GLY A 82 -2.70 5.08 -11.49
C GLY A 82 -4.03 5.37 -10.82
N TYR A 83 -4.43 6.64 -10.87
CA TYR A 83 -5.63 7.15 -10.23
C TYR A 83 -6.92 6.41 -10.63
N PRO A 84 -7.14 6.03 -11.91
CA PRO A 84 -8.34 5.28 -12.30
C PRO A 84 -8.46 3.90 -11.62
N LYS A 85 -7.35 3.17 -11.45
CA LYS A 85 -7.37 1.86 -10.79
C LYS A 85 -7.78 2.00 -9.32
N ALA A 86 -7.20 2.98 -8.63
CA ALA A 86 -7.58 3.30 -7.25
C ALA A 86 -9.05 3.70 -7.12
N ILE A 87 -9.58 4.55 -8.03
CA ILE A 87 -11.00 4.94 -8.05
C ILE A 87 -11.89 3.71 -8.20
N ASN A 88 -11.62 2.86 -9.20
CA ASN A 88 -12.43 1.66 -9.46
C ASN A 88 -12.43 0.70 -8.26
N SER A 89 -11.26 0.49 -7.63
CA SER A 89 -11.14 -0.34 -6.43
C SER A 89 -11.83 0.26 -5.20
N LEU A 90 -11.76 1.58 -5.01
CA LEU A 90 -12.46 2.26 -3.93
C LEU A 90 -13.98 2.23 -4.13
N ALA A 91 -14.46 2.37 -5.37
CA ALA A 91 -15.87 2.23 -5.71
C ALA A 91 -16.37 0.80 -5.42
N ALA A 92 -15.65 -0.22 -5.89
CA ALA A 92 -15.99 -1.61 -5.62
C ALA A 92 -16.00 -1.93 -4.11
N LEU A 93 -15.02 -1.39 -3.36
CA LEU A 93 -14.98 -1.52 -1.90
C LEU A 93 -16.18 -0.83 -1.24
N HIS A 94 -16.52 0.39 -1.66
CA HIS A 94 -17.65 1.15 -1.13
C HIS A 94 -18.98 0.41 -1.31
N GLU A 95 -19.25 -0.15 -2.50
CA GLU A 95 -20.45 -0.94 -2.77
C GLU A 95 -20.58 -2.18 -1.86
N ALA A 96 -19.43 -2.77 -1.48
CA ALA A 96 -19.40 -3.93 -0.58
C ALA A 96 -19.34 -3.56 0.91
N THR A 97 -19.21 -2.27 1.25
CA THR A 97 -19.06 -1.79 2.62
C THR A 97 -20.42 -1.43 3.22
N PRO A 98 -20.86 -2.09 4.31
CA PRO A 98 -22.09 -1.72 5.01
C PRO A 98 -22.09 -0.25 5.47
N PRO A 99 -23.25 0.44 5.49
CA PRO A 99 -23.33 1.87 5.82
C PRO A 99 -22.63 2.28 7.12
N GLU A 100 -22.70 1.44 8.15
CA GLU A 100 -22.08 1.65 9.46
C GLU A 100 -20.53 1.64 9.43
N LEU A 101 -19.92 1.10 8.36
CA LEU A 101 -18.47 1.07 8.15
C LEU A 101 -17.97 2.12 7.14
N GLN A 102 -18.87 2.94 6.61
CA GLN A 102 -18.54 4.01 5.66
C GLN A 102 -18.18 5.31 6.39
N ASP A 103 -17.10 5.98 5.97
CA ASP A 103 -16.83 7.34 6.45
C ASP A 103 -17.62 8.36 5.62
N THR A 104 -18.19 9.35 6.31
CA THR A 104 -18.95 10.46 5.70
C THR A 104 -18.17 11.78 5.68
N LYS A 105 -16.94 11.79 6.20
CA LYS A 105 -16.06 12.96 6.30
C LYS A 105 -14.63 12.59 5.92
N THR A 106 -13.91 13.57 5.37
CA THR A 106 -12.48 13.45 5.11
C THR A 106 -11.71 13.27 6.42
N MET A 107 -10.79 12.30 6.46
CA MET A 107 -9.94 12.03 7.65
C MET A 107 -8.65 12.87 7.69
N ARG A 108 -8.23 13.40 6.54
CA ARG A 108 -7.12 14.36 6.44
C ARG A 108 -7.62 15.76 6.80
N ASP A 109 -6.75 16.55 7.43
CA ASP A 109 -7.01 17.98 7.64
C ASP A 109 -6.82 18.75 6.32
N VAL A 110 -7.91 19.30 5.79
CA VAL A 110 -7.93 20.05 4.52
C VAL A 110 -7.38 21.48 4.65
N HIS A 111 -7.02 21.90 5.87
CA HIS A 111 -6.46 23.23 6.14
C HIS A 111 -4.94 23.21 6.37
N THR A 112 -4.30 22.04 6.31
CA THR A 112 -2.83 21.97 6.36
C THR A 112 -2.24 22.75 5.18
N SER A 113 -1.28 23.64 5.48
CA SER A 113 -0.69 24.49 4.45
C SER A 113 0.23 23.70 3.52
N MET A 114 0.48 24.23 2.32
CA MET A 114 1.45 23.62 1.39
C MET A 114 2.86 23.55 1.98
N GLU A 115 3.26 24.56 2.77
CA GLU A 115 4.56 24.58 3.46
C GLU A 115 4.64 23.47 4.53
N ASP A 116 3.55 23.24 5.27
CA ASP A 116 3.50 22.16 6.26
C ASP A 116 3.53 20.78 5.59
N HIS A 117 2.79 20.59 4.49
CA HIS A 117 2.87 19.37 3.71
C HIS A 117 4.28 19.13 3.18
N ASP A 118 4.93 20.15 2.64
CA ASP A 118 6.29 20.09 2.14
C ASP A 118 7.31 19.72 3.25
N ARG A 119 7.19 20.32 4.43
CA ARG A 119 7.99 19.98 5.61
C ARG A 119 7.77 18.52 6.06
N ASN A 120 6.51 18.10 6.19
CA ASN A 120 6.16 16.73 6.59
C ASN A 120 6.63 15.72 5.55
N GLY A 121 6.53 16.07 4.28
CA GLY A 121 6.94 15.26 3.14
C GLY A 121 8.44 15.01 3.13
N ARG A 122 9.26 16.06 3.28
CA ARG A 122 10.71 15.90 3.40
C ARG A 122 11.12 15.02 4.59
N ALA A 123 10.44 15.14 5.72
CA ALA A 123 10.71 14.29 6.88
C ALA A 123 10.42 12.81 6.56
N PHE A 124 9.21 12.51 6.06
CA PHE A 124 8.81 11.15 5.69
C PHE A 124 9.66 10.58 4.54
N PHE A 125 10.08 11.43 3.59
CA PHE A 125 10.97 11.06 2.48
C PHE A 125 12.34 10.64 3.00
N ARG A 126 12.93 11.39 3.93
CA ARG A 126 14.21 11.04 4.55
C ARG A 126 14.14 9.74 5.34
N GLU A 127 13.07 9.48 6.07
CA GLU A 127 12.84 8.16 6.71
C GLU A 127 12.79 7.03 5.65
N THR A 128 12.10 7.28 4.54
CA THR A 128 11.87 6.32 3.46
C THR A 128 13.07 6.09 2.53
N TYR A 129 14.05 6.99 2.46
CA TYR A 129 15.25 6.84 1.61
C TYR A 129 16.58 6.80 2.38
N GLY A 130 16.60 7.18 3.66
CA GLY A 130 17.81 7.21 4.48
C GLY A 130 18.92 8.04 3.82
N ASP A 131 20.14 7.50 3.81
CA ASP A 131 21.32 8.17 3.24
C ASP A 131 21.19 8.49 1.74
N THR A 132 20.30 7.81 1.02
CA THR A 132 20.06 8.08 -0.41
C THR A 132 19.04 9.19 -0.67
N ALA A 133 18.44 9.77 0.37
CA ALA A 133 17.37 10.75 0.22
C ALA A 133 17.77 11.97 -0.61
N ASP A 134 18.93 12.57 -0.33
CA ASP A 134 19.36 13.76 -1.06
C ASP A 134 19.69 13.45 -2.54
N ASP A 135 20.22 12.25 -2.83
CA ASP A 135 20.48 11.81 -4.22
C ASP A 135 19.19 11.54 -5.00
N VAL A 136 18.21 10.89 -4.37
CA VAL A 136 16.90 10.66 -5.01
C VAL A 136 16.18 11.99 -5.21
N GLN A 137 16.22 12.90 -4.23
CA GLN A 137 15.61 14.22 -4.38
C GLN A 137 16.28 15.01 -5.52
N LYS A 138 17.61 15.06 -5.54
CA LYS A 138 18.37 15.72 -6.60
C LYS A 138 18.04 15.16 -7.98
N LEU A 139 17.88 13.83 -8.10
CA LEU A 139 17.41 13.22 -9.33
C LEU A 139 16.04 13.78 -9.73
N LEU A 140 15.06 13.78 -8.82
CA LEU A 140 13.70 14.25 -9.12
C LEU A 140 13.69 15.73 -9.53
N ASP A 141 14.43 16.58 -8.83
CA ASP A 141 14.59 18.00 -9.16
C ASP A 141 15.24 18.19 -10.53
N THR A 142 16.24 17.35 -10.85
CA THR A 142 17.00 17.45 -12.11
C THR A 142 16.19 16.98 -13.32
N ILE A 143 15.42 15.90 -13.20
CA ILE A 143 14.62 15.40 -14.32
C ILE A 143 13.46 16.36 -14.64
N TYR A 144 12.84 16.95 -13.60
CA TYR A 144 11.81 17.97 -13.73
C TYR A 144 11.52 18.60 -12.36
N PRO A 145 11.78 19.90 -12.12
CA PRO A 145 11.57 20.53 -10.82
C PRO A 145 10.16 20.35 -10.21
N ASP A 146 9.12 20.34 -11.04
CA ASP A 146 7.75 20.08 -10.55
C ASP A 146 7.61 18.65 -10.02
N MET A 147 8.37 17.67 -10.53
CA MET A 147 8.41 16.32 -9.98
C MET A 147 9.05 16.32 -8.58
N GLY A 148 10.10 17.12 -8.37
CA GLY A 148 10.71 17.31 -7.06
C GLY A 148 9.75 17.90 -6.04
N PHE A 149 9.07 19.00 -6.40
CA PHE A 149 8.01 19.61 -5.60
C PHE A 149 6.85 18.65 -5.36
N PHE A 150 6.30 18.04 -6.42
CA PHE A 150 5.17 17.13 -6.34
C PHE A 150 5.48 15.94 -5.44
N SER A 151 6.68 15.36 -5.56
CA SER A 151 7.13 14.25 -4.72
C SER A 151 7.12 14.64 -3.24
N ASN A 152 7.80 15.73 -2.86
CA ASN A 152 7.85 16.14 -1.46
C ASN A 152 6.49 16.57 -0.93
N THR A 153 5.84 17.53 -1.59
CA THR A 153 4.67 18.18 -1.03
C THR A 153 3.41 17.34 -1.19
N ILE A 154 3.16 16.79 -2.39
CA ILE A 154 1.91 16.08 -2.69
C ILE A 154 2.02 14.59 -2.36
N GLY A 155 3.06 13.92 -2.87
CA GLY A 155 3.28 12.50 -2.66
C GLY A 155 3.57 12.18 -1.20
N TYR A 156 4.74 12.58 -0.72
CA TYR A 156 5.18 12.29 0.63
C TYR A 156 4.44 13.13 1.67
N GLY A 157 4.19 14.41 1.38
CA GLY A 157 3.67 15.37 2.33
C GLY A 157 2.18 15.29 2.61
N LEU A 158 1.35 15.14 1.59
CA LEU A 158 -0.11 15.06 1.73
C LEU A 158 -0.61 13.62 1.74
N THR A 159 -0.03 12.77 0.89
CA THR A 159 -0.54 11.43 0.68
C THR A 159 0.06 10.43 1.67
N TYR A 160 1.39 10.33 1.74
CA TYR A 160 2.05 9.24 2.47
C TYR A 160 2.29 9.51 3.97
N SER A 161 2.62 10.74 4.35
CA SER A 161 2.89 11.11 5.76
C SER A 161 1.65 11.05 6.67
N PHE A 162 0.44 11.02 6.10
CA PHE A 162 -0.80 10.83 6.86
C PHE A 162 -0.82 9.44 7.51
N SER A 163 -0.51 9.37 8.80
CA SER A 163 -0.23 8.13 9.52
C SER A 163 -1.29 7.73 10.56
N SER A 164 -2.42 8.46 10.64
CA SER A 164 -3.50 8.18 11.60
C SER A 164 -4.28 6.89 11.32
N ILE A 165 -4.10 6.26 10.14
CA ILE A 165 -4.76 5.01 9.73
C ILE A 165 -3.74 3.91 9.44
N LEU A 166 -2.76 4.22 8.57
CA LEU A 166 -1.66 3.33 8.22
C LEU A 166 -0.36 3.91 8.75
N SER A 167 0.42 3.10 9.47
CA SER A 167 1.76 3.46 9.92
C SER A 167 2.72 3.73 8.73
N PRO A 168 3.89 4.35 8.99
CA PRO A 168 4.97 4.45 7.98
C PRO A 168 5.35 3.10 7.36
N LEU A 169 5.39 2.05 8.16
CA LEU A 169 5.70 0.70 7.73
C LEU A 169 4.64 0.15 6.77
N GLU A 170 3.36 0.22 7.15
CA GLU A 170 2.27 -0.25 6.29
C GLU A 170 2.17 0.58 5.00
N THR A 171 2.46 1.89 5.08
CA THR A 171 2.55 2.74 3.89
C THR A 171 3.66 2.27 2.96
N SER A 172 4.79 1.81 3.50
CA SER A 172 5.86 1.19 2.69
C SER A 172 5.38 -0.11 2.04
N TYR A 173 4.60 -0.93 2.74
CA TYR A 173 4.01 -2.15 2.17
C TYR A 173 3.02 -1.88 1.04
N VAL A 174 2.21 -0.81 1.15
CA VAL A 174 1.34 -0.34 0.06
C VAL A 174 2.17 0.00 -1.18
N LEU A 175 3.27 0.73 -1.02
CA LEU A 175 4.14 1.12 -2.13
C LEU A 175 4.80 -0.09 -2.77
N VAL A 176 5.38 -1.00 -1.97
CA VAL A 176 5.96 -2.26 -2.47
C VAL A 176 4.94 -3.06 -3.26
N ALA A 177 3.73 -3.28 -2.73
CA ALA A 177 2.70 -4.06 -3.40
C ALA A 177 2.28 -3.46 -4.75
N SER A 178 2.06 -2.14 -4.76
CA SER A 178 1.67 -1.40 -5.96
C SER A 178 2.76 -1.43 -7.03
N LEU A 179 4.01 -1.17 -6.65
CA LEU A 179 5.14 -1.08 -7.58
C LEU A 179 5.51 -2.43 -8.19
N ILE A 180 5.39 -3.52 -7.40
CA ILE A 180 5.54 -4.89 -7.90
C ILE A 180 4.47 -5.18 -8.94
N ALA A 181 3.20 -4.92 -8.66
CA ALA A 181 2.13 -5.18 -9.61
C ALA A 181 2.21 -4.35 -10.91
N ASN A 182 2.88 -3.19 -10.89
CA ASN A 182 3.11 -2.35 -12.09
C ASN A 182 4.47 -2.57 -12.78
N ASP A 183 5.30 -3.52 -12.33
CA ASP A 183 6.62 -3.82 -12.92
C ASP A 183 7.56 -2.59 -12.98
N THR A 184 7.82 -1.97 -11.82
CA THR A 184 8.67 -0.76 -11.69
C THR A 184 9.93 -1.02 -10.85
N PRO A 185 10.90 -1.81 -11.35
CA PRO A 185 12.00 -2.39 -10.55
C PRO A 185 12.87 -1.38 -9.80
N ARG A 186 13.12 -0.19 -10.37
CA ARG A 186 13.88 0.86 -9.69
C ARG A 186 13.20 1.29 -8.38
N GLN A 187 11.91 1.57 -8.45
CA GLN A 187 11.12 1.99 -7.29
C GLN A 187 10.88 0.81 -6.34
N ILE A 188 10.70 -0.43 -6.85
CA ILE A 188 10.60 -1.63 -6.01
C ILE A 188 11.83 -1.73 -5.09
N ASN A 189 13.05 -1.63 -5.63
CA ASN A 189 14.28 -1.64 -4.83
C ASN A 189 14.28 -0.59 -3.72
N TRP A 190 13.96 0.66 -4.06
CA TRP A 190 13.92 1.75 -3.09
C TRP A 190 12.93 1.52 -1.95
N HIS A 191 11.75 0.99 -2.26
CA HIS A 191 10.69 0.81 -1.28
C HIS A 191 10.82 -0.48 -0.46
N LEU A 192 11.52 -1.51 -0.96
CA LEU A 192 11.95 -2.65 -0.15
C LEU A 192 12.95 -2.19 0.93
N ASP A 193 13.95 -1.40 0.55
CA ASP A 193 14.88 -0.77 1.50
C ASP A 193 14.15 0.19 2.46
N GLY A 194 13.19 0.97 1.94
CA GLY A 194 12.31 1.85 2.72
C GLY A 194 11.53 1.10 3.79
N ALA A 195 10.94 -0.05 3.46
CA ALA A 195 10.24 -0.88 4.43
C ALA A 195 11.16 -1.37 5.56
N ARG A 196 12.41 -1.74 5.24
CA ARG A 196 13.41 -2.13 6.25
C ARG A 196 13.75 -0.98 7.19
N ARG A 197 13.97 0.23 6.66
CA ARG A 197 14.23 1.44 7.48
C ARG A 197 13.02 1.86 8.32
N ASN A 198 11.80 1.58 7.85
CA ASN A 198 10.55 1.80 8.59
C ASN A 198 10.21 0.66 9.58
N GLY A 199 11.15 -0.27 9.83
CA GLY A 199 11.05 -1.25 10.92
C GLY A 199 10.64 -2.67 10.49
N ALA A 200 10.52 -2.97 9.19
CA ALA A 200 10.29 -4.34 8.74
C ALA A 200 11.48 -5.24 9.09
N THR A 201 11.24 -6.45 9.60
CA THR A 201 12.26 -7.49 9.60
C THR A 201 12.54 -7.98 8.16
N LEU A 202 13.67 -8.66 7.94
CA LEU A 202 14.03 -9.19 6.62
C LEU A 202 12.98 -10.20 6.14
N GLU A 203 12.48 -11.01 7.07
CA GLU A 203 11.41 -11.98 6.85
C GLU A 203 10.10 -11.27 6.45
N GLN A 204 9.71 -10.22 7.16
CA GLN A 204 8.48 -9.48 6.87
C GLN A 204 8.50 -8.82 5.49
N VAL A 205 9.60 -8.16 5.11
CA VAL A 205 9.68 -7.52 3.79
C VAL A 205 9.73 -8.56 2.65
N ARG A 206 10.39 -9.71 2.87
CA ARG A 206 10.37 -10.84 1.92
C ARG A 206 8.96 -11.40 1.78
N ALA A 207 8.23 -11.52 2.88
CA ALA A 207 6.85 -11.96 2.86
C ALA A 207 5.93 -10.98 2.11
N VAL A 208 6.07 -9.67 2.34
CA VAL A 208 5.29 -8.65 1.61
C VAL A 208 5.58 -8.68 0.12
N ARG A 209 6.86 -8.80 -0.26
CA ARG A 209 7.26 -8.99 -1.66
C ARG A 209 6.60 -10.24 -2.25
N GLN A 210 6.70 -11.38 -1.57
CA GLN A 210 6.15 -12.65 -2.06
C GLN A 210 4.61 -12.60 -2.18
N MET A 211 3.92 -12.00 -1.20
CA MET A 211 2.47 -11.77 -1.27
C MET A 211 2.09 -10.94 -2.51
N ALA A 212 2.79 -9.84 -2.75
CA ALA A 212 2.52 -8.98 -3.91
C ALA A 212 2.77 -9.71 -5.24
N ILE A 213 3.83 -10.52 -5.32
CA ILE A 213 4.12 -11.37 -6.48
C ILE A 213 3.01 -12.40 -6.70
N GLU A 214 2.65 -13.19 -5.69
CA GLU A 214 1.63 -14.23 -5.84
C GLU A 214 0.26 -13.63 -6.20
N ALA A 215 -0.13 -12.51 -5.58
CA ALA A 215 -1.37 -11.81 -5.88
C ALA A 215 -1.39 -11.26 -7.33
N ALA A 216 -0.34 -10.57 -7.76
CA ALA A 216 -0.26 -10.01 -9.10
C ALA A 216 -0.14 -11.09 -10.18
N ALA A 217 0.60 -12.17 -9.93
CA ALA A 217 0.71 -13.31 -10.83
C ALA A 217 -0.64 -14.01 -11.03
N ALA A 218 -1.46 -14.11 -9.97
CA ALA A 218 -2.82 -14.65 -10.06
C ALA A 218 -3.71 -13.81 -11.00
N CYS A 219 -3.44 -12.50 -11.12
CA CYS A 219 -4.08 -11.59 -12.08
C CYS A 219 -3.43 -11.61 -13.48
N GLY A 220 -2.42 -12.45 -13.71
CA GLY A 220 -1.74 -12.58 -15.00
C GLY A 220 -0.62 -11.57 -15.26
N ILE A 221 -0.19 -10.82 -14.24
CA ILE A 221 0.98 -9.93 -14.36
C ILE A 221 2.24 -10.77 -14.63
N LYS A 222 3.07 -10.29 -15.56
CA LYS A 222 4.37 -10.86 -15.92
C LYS A 222 5.41 -9.75 -15.89
N TRP A 223 6.46 -9.95 -15.10
CA TRP A 223 7.57 -9.02 -14.97
C TRP A 223 8.58 -9.23 -16.10
N ARG A 224 9.12 -8.14 -16.66
CA ARG A 224 10.07 -8.19 -17.77
C ARG A 224 11.40 -8.83 -17.38
N ASP A 225 11.98 -8.34 -16.28
CA ASP A 225 13.33 -8.71 -15.81
C ASP A 225 13.32 -9.39 -14.43
N GLY A 226 12.14 -9.85 -14.00
CA GLY A 226 11.90 -10.35 -12.65
C GLY A 226 11.67 -9.24 -11.62
N VAL A 227 11.30 -9.62 -10.40
CA VAL A 227 11.09 -8.68 -9.30
C VAL A 227 12.39 -8.56 -8.50
N PRO A 228 12.89 -7.36 -8.19
CA PRO A 228 14.10 -7.21 -7.39
C PRO A 228 14.01 -7.91 -6.03
N GLU A 229 15.11 -8.53 -5.59
CA GLU A 229 15.22 -9.23 -4.31
C GLU A 229 15.48 -8.27 -3.14
N VAL A 230 15.17 -8.73 -1.92
CA VAL A 230 15.56 -8.01 -0.71
C VAL A 230 16.99 -8.41 -0.35
N VAL A 231 17.92 -7.49 -0.53
CA VAL A 231 19.34 -7.67 -0.17
C VAL A 231 19.48 -7.55 1.34
N ASP A 232 20.16 -8.51 1.95
CA ASP A 232 20.63 -8.38 3.32
C ASP A 232 21.94 -7.57 3.29
N LYS A 233 21.93 -6.36 3.85
CA LYS A 233 23.09 -5.45 3.83
C LYS A 233 24.07 -5.76 4.97
N ASP A 234 23.70 -6.67 5.88
CA ASP A 234 24.51 -7.09 7.04
C ASP A 234 25.29 -8.40 6.79
N THR A 235 25.31 -8.88 5.54
CA THR A 235 26.11 -10.02 5.04
C THR A 235 26.94 -9.61 3.84
#